data_AF-A0A7Y8IQN4-F1
#
_entry.id   AF-A0A7Y8IQN4-F1
#
_cell.length_a   1.000
_cell.length_b   1.000
_cell.length_c   1.000
_cell.angle_alpha   90.00
_cell.angle_beta   90.00
_cell.angle_gamma   90.00
#
_symmetry.space_group_name_H-M   'P 1'
#
loop_
_entity.id
_entity.type
_entity.pdbx_description
1 polymer ?
#
loop_
_entity_poly.entity_id
_entity_poly.type
_entity_poly.pdbx_seq_one_letter_code
_entity_poly.pdbx_strand_id
1 'polypeptide(L)'
;MPKPTLFVFLTTVLVLSSCGGAEKVERAYEAATKAAEKAATSQEKVAVWQAFLARYPNSKRTVEVARTVVEYLAEELDRPEEADRFLVALLPRISNSERRRDVAFQRLPLLARRQRGEELRQLADELSLGRALTFAEAVTIADAARRAGVWEVALQHYRQALPFATAKAYRAEQAGAPLSEDRLERAVRRRQAKVFTGLGWAEQNLGHTDRALRWFAQARSCDLLRFLGNTDSELGLLEGKTLLAAGKIDRALAVLAPEALFGDDPEALQVLRQAYVAKYGTEEGFEAFLARERERLARPAPDFTLPDYAGKEHTFSALSAGRVTLLAFWFPT
;
A
#
# COMPACT_ATOMS: atom_id res chain seq x y z
N MET A 1 62.10 -7.71 56.41
CA MET A 1 60.91 -8.56 56.16
C MET A 1 59.87 -8.14 57.18
N PRO A 2 58.68 -7.64 56.77
CA PRO A 2 57.65 -8.48 56.13
C PRO A 2 57.00 -7.87 54.86
N LYS A 3 56.23 -8.70 54.12
CA LYS A 3 55.11 -8.30 53.24
C LYS A 3 53.83 -8.39 54.09
N PRO A 4 52.77 -7.56 53.92
CA PRO A 4 51.86 -7.63 52.77
C PRO A 4 51.34 -6.21 52.38
N THR A 5 50.29 -5.95 51.57
CA THR A 5 49.36 -6.78 50.78
C THR A 5 49.03 -6.04 49.47
N LEU A 6 48.58 -6.73 48.41
CA LEU A 6 48.02 -6.08 47.21
C LEU A 6 46.51 -6.34 47.13
N PHE A 7 45.68 -5.32 47.40
CA PHE A 7 44.22 -5.43 47.24
C PHE A 7 43.82 -5.13 45.79
N VAL A 8 43.53 -6.18 45.02
CA VAL A 8 42.93 -6.05 43.68
C VAL A 8 41.42 -5.92 43.84
N PHE A 9 40.89 -4.69 43.73
CA PHE A 9 39.45 -4.48 43.59
C PHE A 9 39.02 -4.83 42.16
N LEU A 10 38.51 -6.05 41.98
CA LEU A 10 37.89 -6.48 40.74
C LEU A 10 36.47 -5.88 40.65
N THR A 11 36.33 -4.73 39.99
CA THR A 11 35.04 -4.05 39.83
C THR A 11 34.17 -4.74 38.78
N THR A 12 33.56 -5.87 39.14
CA THR A 12 32.54 -6.54 38.31
C THR A 12 31.26 -5.71 38.30
N VAL A 13 31.13 -4.78 37.34
CA VAL A 13 29.89 -4.05 37.09
C VAL A 13 28.87 -5.00 36.46
N LEU A 14 28.07 -5.63 37.32
CA LEU A 14 27.03 -6.58 36.95
C LEU A 14 25.81 -5.80 36.42
N VAL A 15 25.63 -5.75 35.09
CA VAL A 15 24.49 -5.06 34.45
C VAL A 15 23.21 -5.89 34.57
N LEU A 16 22.62 -5.92 35.77
CA LEU A 16 21.31 -6.53 36.06
C LEU A 16 20.24 -5.45 36.28
N SER A 17 19.81 -4.77 35.21
CA SER A 17 18.80 -3.69 35.33
C SER A 17 17.84 -3.53 34.15
N SER A 18 17.74 -4.47 33.21
CA SER A 18 16.87 -4.33 32.03
C SER A 18 15.46 -4.94 32.14
N CYS A 19 15.25 -6.02 32.93
CA CYS A 19 13.98 -6.76 32.92
C CYS A 19 12.77 -5.94 33.43
N GLY A 20 12.91 -5.20 34.54
CA GLY A 20 11.80 -4.44 35.12
C GLY A 20 11.32 -3.25 34.27
N GLY A 21 12.14 -2.76 33.36
CA GLY A 21 11.78 -1.65 32.47
C GLY A 21 10.75 -2.04 31.41
N ALA A 22 10.93 -3.21 30.79
CA ALA A 22 10.04 -3.69 29.73
C ALA A 22 8.64 -4.02 30.26
N GLU A 23 8.56 -4.70 31.40
CA GLU A 23 7.28 -5.06 32.03
C GLU A 23 6.47 -3.83 32.46
N LYS A 24 7.15 -2.78 32.96
CA LYS A 24 6.52 -1.50 33.31
C LYS A 24 5.96 -0.75 32.11
N VAL A 25 6.62 -0.87 30.94
CA VAL A 25 6.13 -0.30 29.68
C VAL A 25 4.89 -1.05 29.21
N GLU A 26 4.88 -2.39 29.25
CA GLU A 26 3.72 -3.18 28.81
C GLU A 26 2.50 -2.97 29.72
N ARG A 27 2.67 -2.97 31.05
CA ARG A 27 1.57 -2.63 31.97
C ARG A 27 1.00 -1.22 31.75
N ALA A 28 1.84 -0.26 31.37
CA ALA A 28 1.38 1.07 31.00
C ALA A 28 0.72 1.12 29.62
N TYR A 29 1.12 0.26 28.69
CA TYR A 29 0.48 0.11 27.38
C TYR A 29 -0.94 -0.46 27.54
N GLU A 30 -1.09 -1.57 28.26
CA GLU A 30 -2.40 -2.17 28.57
C GLU A 30 -3.35 -1.21 29.29
N ALA A 31 -2.82 -0.40 30.21
CA ALA A 31 -3.60 0.63 30.90
C ALA A 31 -4.04 1.74 29.93
N ALA A 32 -3.19 2.14 28.99
CA ALA A 32 -3.54 3.10 27.94
C ALA A 32 -4.57 2.51 26.96
N THR A 33 -4.45 1.24 26.55
CA THR A 33 -5.47 0.55 25.73
C THR A 33 -6.83 0.58 26.41
N LYS A 34 -6.91 0.14 27.68
CA LYS A 34 -8.17 0.14 28.46
C LYS A 34 -8.74 1.53 28.72
N ALA A 35 -7.91 2.57 28.70
CA ALA A 35 -8.36 3.96 28.81
C ALA A 35 -8.89 4.47 27.45
N ALA A 36 -8.22 4.16 26.34
CA ALA A 36 -8.66 4.51 24.99
C ALA A 36 -9.93 3.76 24.56
N GLU A 37 -10.13 2.52 25.00
CA GLU A 37 -11.39 1.76 24.82
C GLU A 37 -12.58 2.41 25.54
N LYS A 38 -12.33 3.09 26.67
CA LYS A 38 -13.36 3.77 27.48
C LYS A 38 -13.56 5.24 27.10
N ALA A 39 -12.68 5.81 26.30
CA ALA A 39 -12.79 7.18 25.81
C ALA A 39 -13.97 7.31 24.85
N ALA A 40 -14.83 8.31 25.09
CA ALA A 40 -16.04 8.54 24.32
C ALA A 40 -15.75 9.17 22.95
N THR A 41 -14.60 9.83 22.79
CA THR A 41 -14.22 10.53 21.56
C THR A 41 -12.82 10.17 21.07
N SER A 42 -12.58 10.29 19.76
CA SER A 42 -11.25 10.10 19.16
C SER A 42 -10.22 11.11 19.68
N GLN A 43 -10.65 12.31 20.07
CA GLN A 43 -9.79 13.33 20.70
C GLN A 43 -9.28 12.88 22.08
N GLU A 44 -10.13 12.24 22.90
CA GLU A 44 -9.72 11.64 24.18
C GLU A 44 -8.77 10.45 23.96
N LYS A 45 -9.04 9.60 22.96
CA LYS A 45 -8.14 8.50 22.57
C LYS A 45 -6.75 9.01 22.17
N VAL A 46 -6.69 10.08 21.37
CA VAL A 46 -5.43 10.77 21.03
C VAL A 46 -4.70 11.23 22.29
N ALA A 47 -5.40 11.88 23.23
CA ALA A 47 -4.78 12.35 24.47
C ALA A 47 -4.19 11.22 25.32
N VAL A 48 -4.90 10.08 25.44
CA VAL A 48 -4.41 8.86 26.13
C VAL A 48 -3.11 8.34 25.49
N TRP A 49 -3.09 8.21 24.15
CA TRP A 49 -1.95 7.67 23.43
C TRP A 49 -0.75 8.64 23.38
N GLN A 50 -1.01 9.94 23.26
CA GLN A 50 0.01 10.97 23.39
C GLN A 50 0.62 10.99 24.80
N ALA A 51 -0.17 10.80 25.86
CA ALA A 51 0.34 10.68 27.23
C ALA A 51 1.23 9.43 27.42
N PHE A 52 0.87 8.28 26.81
CA PHE A 52 1.73 7.10 26.79
C PHE A 52 3.07 7.38 26.10
N LEU A 53 3.06 7.95 24.89
CA LEU A 53 4.26 8.28 24.13
C LEU A 53 5.10 9.40 24.76
N ALA A 54 4.47 10.34 25.46
CA ALA A 54 5.17 11.34 26.24
C ALA A 54 6.00 10.72 27.38
N ARG A 55 5.56 9.59 27.92
CA ARG A 55 6.26 8.84 28.99
C ARG A 55 7.24 7.79 28.45
N TYR A 56 6.92 7.14 27.33
CA TYR A 56 7.69 6.02 26.78
C TYR A 56 8.00 6.18 25.27
N PRO A 57 8.65 7.29 24.85
CA PRO A 57 8.84 7.60 23.43
C PRO A 57 9.76 6.61 22.70
N ASN A 58 10.61 5.86 23.43
CA ASN A 58 11.54 4.88 22.86
C ASN A 58 11.20 3.43 23.30
N SER A 59 9.93 3.07 23.34
CA SER A 59 9.46 1.71 23.63
C SER A 59 9.40 0.83 22.36
N LYS A 60 9.16 -0.48 22.54
CA LYS A 60 8.78 -1.36 21.40
C LYS A 60 7.39 -1.04 20.83
N ARG A 61 6.54 -0.33 21.61
CA ARG A 61 5.19 0.11 21.24
C ARG A 61 5.16 1.45 20.51
N THR A 62 6.29 2.17 20.42
CA THR A 62 6.35 3.52 19.85
C THR A 62 5.73 3.61 18.45
N VAL A 63 6.11 2.71 17.54
CA VAL A 63 5.64 2.74 16.14
C VAL A 63 4.14 2.45 16.04
N GLU A 64 3.68 1.45 16.80
CA GLU A 64 2.28 1.02 16.91
C GLU A 64 1.39 2.16 17.41
N VAL A 65 1.75 2.77 18.55
CA VAL A 65 0.97 3.86 19.16
C VAL A 65 1.06 5.16 18.35
N ALA A 66 2.21 5.47 17.73
CA ALA A 66 2.33 6.64 16.85
C ALA A 66 1.36 6.53 15.67
N ARG A 67 1.26 5.34 15.05
CA ARG A 67 0.33 5.07 13.96
C ARG A 67 -1.13 5.24 14.41
N THR A 68 -1.50 4.74 15.59
CA THR A 68 -2.84 4.93 16.15
C THR A 68 -3.18 6.39 16.43
N VAL A 69 -2.21 7.21 16.89
CA VAL A 69 -2.42 8.67 17.02
C VAL A 69 -2.61 9.33 15.64
N VAL A 70 -1.84 8.91 14.64
CA VAL A 70 -1.97 9.42 13.26
C VAL A 70 -3.32 9.04 12.65
N GLU A 71 -3.78 7.81 12.85
CA GLU A 71 -5.09 7.32 12.40
C GLU A 71 -6.25 8.15 12.97
N TYR A 72 -6.28 8.33 14.31
CA TYR A 72 -7.30 9.17 14.93
C TYR A 72 -7.21 10.64 14.49
N LEU A 73 -6.02 11.22 14.39
CA LEU A 73 -5.87 12.62 14.01
C LEU A 73 -6.16 12.88 12.53
N ALA A 74 -5.63 12.07 11.61
CA ALA A 74 -5.69 12.34 10.18
C ALA A 74 -6.94 11.75 9.50
N GLU A 75 -7.45 10.61 9.97
CA GLU A 75 -8.55 9.91 9.29
C GLU A 75 -9.88 10.08 10.03
N GLU A 76 -9.95 9.88 11.35
CA GLU A 76 -11.22 10.07 12.09
C GLU A 76 -11.55 11.55 12.36
N LEU A 77 -10.54 12.40 12.59
CA LEU A 77 -10.73 13.82 12.93
C LEU A 77 -10.44 14.80 11.77
N ASP A 78 -9.95 14.31 10.62
CA ASP A 78 -9.51 15.11 9.46
C ASP A 78 -8.54 16.27 9.80
N ARG A 79 -7.55 15.99 10.65
CA ARG A 79 -6.50 16.93 11.10
C ARG A 79 -5.09 16.43 10.73
N PRO A 80 -4.78 16.18 9.44
CA PRO A 80 -3.48 15.66 9.01
C PRO A 80 -2.30 16.59 9.35
N GLU A 81 -2.52 17.91 9.48
CA GLU A 81 -1.51 18.85 9.94
C GLU A 81 -1.18 18.70 11.43
N GLU A 82 -2.14 18.29 12.27
CA GLU A 82 -1.87 17.99 13.67
C GLU A 82 -1.13 16.66 13.83
N ALA A 83 -1.49 15.66 13.03
CA ALA A 83 -0.77 14.39 12.96
C ALA A 83 0.71 14.58 12.56
N ASP A 84 0.99 15.39 11.54
CA ASP A 84 2.36 15.67 11.10
C ASP A 84 3.17 16.44 12.16
N ARG A 85 2.60 17.52 12.75
CA ARG A 85 3.24 18.25 13.87
C ARG A 85 3.53 17.34 15.06
N PHE A 86 2.63 16.43 15.39
CA PHE A 86 2.82 15.43 16.45
C PHE A 86 4.00 14.50 16.14
N LEU A 87 4.10 13.97 14.91
CA LEU A 87 5.22 13.10 14.50
C LEU A 87 6.55 13.87 14.53
N VAL A 88 6.60 15.10 14.02
CA VAL A 88 7.79 15.97 14.06
C VAL A 88 8.26 16.20 15.51
N ALA A 89 7.34 16.44 16.45
CA ALA A 89 7.68 16.60 17.87
C ALA A 89 8.11 15.28 18.56
N LEU A 90 7.65 14.13 18.07
CA LEU A 90 8.00 12.81 18.61
C LEU A 90 9.38 12.32 18.13
N LEU A 91 9.73 12.54 16.86
CA LEU A 91 10.91 11.97 16.21
C LEU A 91 12.25 12.21 16.97
N PRO A 92 12.57 13.41 17.48
CA PRO A 92 13.79 13.65 18.25
C PRO A 92 13.89 12.84 19.55
N ARG A 93 12.76 12.33 20.05
CA ARG A 93 12.64 11.62 21.34
C ARG A 93 12.82 10.11 21.22
N ILE A 94 12.88 9.58 19.99
CA ILE A 94 13.08 8.16 19.70
C ILE A 94 14.58 7.93 19.48
N SER A 95 15.28 7.28 20.41
CA SER A 95 16.74 7.04 20.28
C SER A 95 17.09 5.82 19.42
N ASN A 96 16.19 4.85 19.26
CA ASN A 96 16.38 3.75 18.33
C ASN A 96 16.16 4.21 16.86
N SER A 97 17.16 4.02 16.01
CA SER A 97 17.17 4.51 14.62
C SER A 97 16.08 3.90 13.74
N GLU A 98 15.90 2.58 13.76
CA GLU A 98 14.86 1.91 12.96
C GLU A 98 13.46 2.32 13.42
N ARG A 99 13.16 2.38 14.72
CA ARG A 99 11.86 2.90 15.19
C ARG A 99 11.64 4.37 14.86
N ARG A 100 12.70 5.19 14.85
CA ARG A 100 12.61 6.60 14.41
C ARG A 100 12.27 6.67 12.92
N ARG A 101 12.92 5.84 12.11
CA ARG A 101 12.67 5.68 10.67
C ARG A 101 11.24 5.22 10.40
N ASP A 102 10.76 4.18 11.09
CA ASP A 102 9.38 3.67 10.96
C ASP A 102 8.32 4.74 11.30
N VAL A 103 8.56 5.56 12.33
CA VAL A 103 7.70 6.71 12.66
C VAL A 103 7.80 7.82 11.61
N ALA A 104 8.98 8.06 11.03
CA ALA A 104 9.17 9.04 9.97
C ALA A 104 8.44 8.65 8.67
N PHE A 105 8.38 7.36 8.32
CA PHE A 105 7.57 6.86 7.20
C PHE A 105 6.08 7.24 7.32
N GLN A 106 5.54 7.39 8.53
CA GLN A 106 4.13 7.78 8.75
C GLN A 106 3.84 9.23 8.32
N ARG A 107 4.87 10.08 8.16
CA ARG A 107 4.70 11.45 7.66
C ARG A 107 4.42 11.51 6.16
N LEU A 108 4.93 10.57 5.37
CA LEU A 108 4.81 10.55 3.90
C LEU A 108 3.35 10.70 3.39
N PRO A 109 2.36 9.92 3.85
CA PRO A 109 0.97 10.09 3.41
C PRO A 109 0.36 11.43 3.87
N LEU A 110 0.77 11.97 5.02
CA LEU A 110 0.29 13.26 5.55
C LEU A 110 0.80 14.43 4.71
N LEU A 111 2.09 14.42 4.36
CA LEU A 111 2.70 15.40 3.46
C LEU A 111 2.08 15.32 2.07
N ALA A 112 1.78 14.12 1.57
CA ALA A 112 1.10 13.94 0.29
C ALA A 112 -0.35 14.47 0.29
N ARG A 113 -1.16 14.16 1.32
CA ARG A 113 -2.52 14.68 1.51
C ARG A 113 -2.55 16.21 1.59
N ARG A 114 -1.51 16.82 2.17
CA ARG A 114 -1.33 18.27 2.30
C ARG A 114 -0.56 18.92 1.12
N GLN A 115 -0.24 18.17 0.07
CA GLN A 115 0.51 18.63 -1.12
C GLN A 115 1.87 19.30 -0.79
N ARG A 116 2.53 18.87 0.30
CA ARG A 116 3.82 19.42 0.78
C ARG A 116 5.01 18.79 0.04
N GLY A 117 5.08 19.00 -1.27
CA GLY A 117 6.02 18.31 -2.16
C GLY A 117 7.50 18.44 -1.78
N GLU A 118 7.95 19.63 -1.39
CA GLU A 118 9.36 19.86 -0.98
C GLU A 118 9.74 19.13 0.31
N GLU A 119 8.89 19.16 1.33
CA GLU A 119 9.11 18.41 2.57
C GLU A 119 9.06 16.89 2.34
N LEU A 120 8.19 16.43 1.41
CA LEU A 120 8.14 15.03 1.02
C LEU A 120 9.44 14.60 0.33
N ARG A 121 10.02 15.45 -0.53
CA ARG A 121 11.32 15.21 -1.16
C ARG A 121 12.45 15.14 -0.11
N GLN A 122 12.54 16.12 0.78
CA GLN A 122 13.52 16.13 1.88
C GLN A 122 13.41 14.87 2.75
N LEU A 123 12.20 14.49 3.15
CA LEU A 123 11.96 13.28 3.93
C LEU A 123 12.29 12.01 3.15
N ALA A 124 12.02 11.94 1.84
CA ALA A 124 12.37 10.82 0.98
C ALA A 124 13.89 10.64 0.90
N ASP A 125 14.63 11.75 0.77
CA ASP A 125 16.10 11.75 0.77
C ASP A 125 16.63 11.29 2.15
N GLU A 126 16.14 11.85 3.26
CA GLU A 126 16.50 11.43 4.63
C GLU A 126 16.25 9.93 4.88
N LEU A 127 15.08 9.42 4.46
CA LEU A 127 14.73 7.99 4.56
C LEU A 127 15.56 7.11 3.64
N SER A 128 16.21 7.67 2.61
CA SER A 128 17.12 6.93 1.72
C SER A 128 18.54 6.82 2.27
N LEU A 129 18.87 7.55 3.35
CA LEU A 129 20.19 7.49 3.99
C LEU A 129 20.31 6.29 4.95
N GLY A 130 21.56 5.91 5.23
CA GLY A 130 21.95 4.95 6.26
C GLY A 130 21.84 3.46 5.87
N ARG A 131 20.80 3.05 5.14
CA ARG A 131 20.68 1.69 4.58
C ARG A 131 19.85 1.66 3.30
N ALA A 132 20.00 0.58 2.53
CA ALA A 132 19.11 0.29 1.42
C ALA A 132 17.64 0.20 1.89
N LEU A 133 16.74 0.74 1.06
CA LEU A 133 15.30 0.58 1.20
C LEU A 133 14.89 -0.86 0.88
N THR A 134 13.92 -1.39 1.63
CA THR A 134 13.17 -2.59 1.25
C THR A 134 12.18 -2.26 0.11
N PHE A 135 11.61 -3.31 -0.52
CA PHE A 135 10.53 -3.13 -1.50
C PHE A 135 9.38 -2.26 -0.97
N ALA A 136 8.92 -2.55 0.26
CA ALA A 136 7.80 -1.85 0.87
C ALA A 136 8.12 -0.36 1.08
N GLU A 137 9.27 -0.06 1.69
CA GLU A 137 9.71 1.33 1.91
C GLU A 137 9.84 2.14 0.61
N ALA A 138 10.45 1.56 -0.43
CA ALA A 138 10.60 2.22 -1.73
C ALA A 138 9.23 2.48 -2.39
N VAL A 139 8.31 1.50 -2.36
CA VAL A 139 6.95 1.70 -2.89
C VAL A 139 6.15 2.71 -2.05
N THR A 140 6.33 2.76 -0.72
CA THR A 140 5.66 3.76 0.14
C THR A 140 6.10 5.18 -0.19
N ILE A 141 7.40 5.43 -0.39
CA ILE A 141 7.89 6.75 -0.83
C ILE A 141 7.34 7.08 -2.21
N ALA A 142 7.41 6.14 -3.17
CA ALA A 142 6.93 6.37 -4.53
C ALA A 142 5.41 6.65 -4.60
N ASP A 143 4.59 5.88 -3.88
CA ASP A 143 3.14 6.08 -3.82
C ASP A 143 2.76 7.42 -3.15
N ALA A 144 3.51 7.87 -2.14
CA ALA A 144 3.30 9.17 -1.52
C ALA A 144 3.70 10.32 -2.45
N ALA A 145 4.87 10.22 -3.08
CA ALA A 145 5.34 11.18 -4.09
C ALA A 145 4.36 11.28 -5.28
N ARG A 146 3.83 10.14 -5.75
CA ARG A 146 2.78 10.05 -6.78
C ARG A 146 1.54 10.86 -6.41
N ARG A 147 1.02 10.69 -5.18
CA ARG A 147 -0.15 11.44 -4.69
C ARG A 147 0.13 12.94 -4.53
N ALA A 148 1.36 13.30 -4.22
CA ALA A 148 1.81 14.69 -4.05
C ALA A 148 2.18 15.41 -5.36
N GLY A 149 2.17 14.71 -6.51
CA GLY A 149 2.63 15.26 -7.79
C GLY A 149 4.15 15.42 -7.91
N VAL A 150 4.94 14.78 -7.06
CA VAL A 150 6.42 14.85 -7.07
C VAL A 150 6.98 13.73 -7.94
N TRP A 151 6.79 13.87 -9.26
CA TRP A 151 6.95 12.77 -10.21
C TRP A 151 8.37 12.23 -10.35
N GLU A 152 9.40 13.05 -10.18
CA GLU A 152 10.80 12.60 -10.22
C GLU A 152 11.12 11.68 -9.05
N VAL A 153 10.64 12.02 -7.85
CA VAL A 153 10.79 11.21 -6.62
C VAL A 153 10.01 9.90 -6.78
N ALA A 154 8.77 9.97 -7.30
CA ALA A 154 7.98 8.77 -7.60
C ALA A 154 8.72 7.83 -8.58
N LEU A 155 9.23 8.38 -9.68
CA LEU A 155 9.98 7.63 -10.70
C LEU A 155 11.26 7.01 -10.11
N GLN A 156 12.02 7.76 -9.33
CA GLN A 156 13.24 7.30 -8.65
C GLN A 156 12.94 6.10 -7.75
N HIS A 157 11.95 6.20 -6.88
CA HIS A 157 11.70 5.15 -5.89
C HIS A 157 10.98 3.92 -6.47
N TYR A 158 10.15 4.06 -7.51
CA TYR A 158 9.68 2.88 -8.26
C TYR A 158 10.85 2.18 -8.99
N ARG A 159 11.84 2.91 -9.53
CA ARG A 159 13.05 2.28 -10.12
C ARG A 159 13.88 1.56 -9.05
N GLN A 160 14.01 2.11 -7.85
CA GLN A 160 14.66 1.45 -6.71
C GLN A 160 13.90 0.21 -6.22
N ALA A 161 12.57 0.17 -6.34
CA ALA A 161 11.76 -1.00 -5.98
C ALA A 161 11.91 -2.18 -6.96
N LEU A 162 12.28 -1.91 -8.23
CA LEU A 162 12.29 -2.91 -9.31
C LEU A 162 13.19 -4.15 -9.06
N PRO A 163 14.43 -4.04 -8.52
CA PRO A 163 15.26 -5.22 -8.20
C PRO A 163 14.61 -6.17 -7.18
N PHE A 164 13.73 -5.65 -6.31
CA PHE A 164 13.02 -6.44 -5.30
C PHE A 164 11.70 -7.06 -5.82
N ALA A 165 11.29 -6.75 -7.06
CA ALA A 165 10.17 -7.37 -7.76
C ALA A 165 10.60 -8.67 -8.48
N THR A 166 11.38 -9.51 -7.78
CA THR A 166 11.94 -10.76 -8.32
C THR A 166 11.73 -11.93 -7.35
N ALA A 167 11.65 -13.15 -7.87
CA ALA A 167 11.49 -14.36 -7.05
C ALA A 167 12.65 -14.57 -6.06
N LYS A 168 13.87 -14.20 -6.43
CA LYS A 168 15.05 -14.26 -5.55
C LYS A 168 14.92 -13.29 -4.37
N ALA A 169 14.57 -12.03 -4.63
CA ALA A 169 14.39 -11.03 -3.57
C ALA A 169 13.22 -11.41 -2.64
N TYR A 170 12.08 -11.82 -3.20
CA TYR A 170 10.93 -12.23 -2.41
C TYR A 170 11.22 -13.43 -1.49
N ARG A 171 11.91 -14.46 -1.99
CA ARG A 171 12.36 -15.59 -1.15
C ARG A 171 13.32 -15.15 -0.03
N ALA A 172 14.22 -14.21 -0.29
CA ALA A 172 15.13 -13.69 0.73
C ALA A 172 14.40 -12.90 1.82
N GLU A 173 13.37 -12.13 1.47
CA GLU A 173 12.51 -11.41 2.44
C GLU A 173 11.60 -12.34 3.25
N GLN A 174 11.23 -13.50 2.70
CA GLN A 174 10.37 -14.51 3.34
C GLN A 174 11.17 -15.68 3.95
N ALA A 175 12.46 -15.49 4.21
CA ALA A 175 13.33 -16.54 4.75
C ALA A 175 12.78 -17.11 6.07
N GLY A 176 12.45 -18.40 6.08
CA GLY A 176 11.88 -19.11 7.24
C GLY A 176 10.37 -19.34 7.18
N ALA A 177 9.63 -18.76 6.22
CA ALA A 177 8.21 -19.03 6.02
C ALA A 177 7.97 -20.11 4.94
N PRO A 178 7.03 -21.05 5.13
CA PRO A 178 6.64 -21.98 4.07
C PRO A 178 5.94 -21.24 2.93
N LEU A 179 6.50 -21.36 1.72
CA LEU A 179 6.05 -20.66 0.52
C LEU A 179 5.95 -21.62 -0.66
N SER A 180 4.75 -21.80 -1.20
CA SER A 180 4.55 -22.54 -2.45
C SER A 180 4.95 -21.70 -3.67
N GLU A 181 5.35 -22.37 -4.76
CA GLU A 181 5.73 -21.69 -6.01
C GLU A 181 4.57 -20.85 -6.58
N ASP A 182 3.34 -21.34 -6.57
CA ASP A 182 2.13 -20.58 -6.90
C ASP A 182 2.00 -19.25 -6.13
N ARG A 183 2.25 -19.29 -4.81
CA ARG A 183 2.15 -18.10 -3.94
C ARG A 183 3.29 -17.14 -4.23
N LEU A 184 4.48 -17.66 -4.51
CA LEU A 184 5.64 -16.89 -4.94
C LEU A 184 5.40 -16.21 -6.29
N GLU A 185 4.94 -16.93 -7.32
CA GLU A 185 4.69 -16.37 -8.66
C GLU A 185 3.65 -15.24 -8.56
N ARG A 186 2.51 -15.49 -7.91
CA ARG A 186 1.46 -14.48 -7.70
C ARG A 186 2.00 -13.25 -6.96
N ALA A 187 2.84 -13.43 -5.94
CA ALA A 187 3.43 -12.33 -5.20
C ALA A 187 4.43 -11.51 -6.04
N VAL A 188 5.31 -12.17 -6.80
CA VAL A 188 6.29 -11.52 -7.68
C VAL A 188 5.57 -10.75 -8.79
N ARG A 189 4.58 -11.37 -9.45
CA ARG A 189 3.75 -10.74 -10.49
C ARG A 189 3.03 -9.49 -9.98
N ARG A 190 2.42 -9.55 -8.78
CA ARG A 190 1.82 -8.39 -8.12
C ARG A 190 2.83 -7.27 -7.86
N ARG A 191 4.05 -7.59 -7.39
CA ARG A 191 5.13 -6.58 -7.22
C ARG A 191 5.51 -5.93 -8.54
N GLN A 192 5.68 -6.73 -9.60
CA GLN A 192 6.04 -6.25 -10.93
C GLN A 192 4.95 -5.36 -11.51
N ALA A 193 3.69 -5.80 -11.52
CA ALA A 193 2.55 -5.02 -12.01
C ALA A 193 2.43 -3.67 -11.26
N LYS A 194 2.55 -3.66 -9.92
CA LYS A 194 2.53 -2.44 -9.10
C LYS A 194 3.67 -1.48 -9.47
N VAL A 195 4.91 -1.96 -9.58
CA VAL A 195 6.07 -1.12 -9.92
C VAL A 195 5.97 -0.60 -11.35
N PHE A 196 5.65 -1.45 -12.33
CA PHE A 196 5.55 -1.04 -13.73
C PHE A 196 4.39 -0.06 -13.98
N THR A 197 3.25 -0.22 -13.29
CA THR A 197 2.15 0.76 -13.33
C THR A 197 2.60 2.12 -12.77
N GLY A 198 3.31 2.11 -11.63
CA GLY A 198 3.88 3.31 -11.03
C GLY A 198 4.91 4.02 -11.92
N LEU A 199 5.83 3.27 -12.53
CA LEU A 199 6.79 3.78 -13.51
C LEU A 199 6.10 4.38 -14.74
N GLY A 200 5.08 3.70 -15.26
CA GLY A 200 4.29 4.18 -16.40
C GLY A 200 3.64 5.53 -16.10
N TRP A 201 2.98 5.64 -14.95
CA TRP A 201 2.30 6.87 -14.56
C TRP A 201 3.26 8.02 -14.24
N ALA A 202 4.39 7.75 -13.58
CA ALA A 202 5.39 8.78 -13.30
C ALA A 202 6.06 9.30 -14.60
N GLU A 203 6.42 8.42 -15.53
CA GLU A 203 6.98 8.84 -16.84
C GLU A 203 5.96 9.63 -17.67
N GLN A 204 4.66 9.30 -17.60
CA GLN A 204 3.61 10.07 -18.29
C GLN A 204 3.51 11.50 -17.77
N ASN A 205 3.52 11.69 -16.44
CA ASN A 205 3.42 13.01 -15.84
C ASN A 205 4.71 13.85 -15.99
N LEU A 206 5.83 13.21 -16.33
CA LEU A 206 7.07 13.86 -16.78
C LEU A 206 7.12 14.11 -18.31
N GLY A 207 6.01 13.89 -19.02
CA GLY A 207 5.90 14.11 -20.48
C GLY A 207 6.53 13.01 -21.35
N HIS A 208 7.00 11.90 -20.78
CA HIS A 208 7.63 10.80 -21.50
C HIS A 208 6.63 9.72 -21.94
N THR A 209 5.56 10.09 -22.65
CA THR A 209 4.43 9.22 -23.05
C THR A 209 4.85 7.87 -23.66
N ASP A 210 5.86 7.84 -24.54
CA ASP A 210 6.32 6.58 -25.13
C ASP A 210 7.06 5.67 -24.15
N ARG A 211 7.71 6.22 -23.11
CA ARG A 211 8.27 5.44 -22.00
C ARG A 211 7.14 4.91 -21.12
N ALA A 212 6.16 5.75 -20.82
CA ALA A 212 4.98 5.38 -20.03
C ALA A 212 4.27 4.15 -20.62
N LEU A 213 3.96 4.19 -21.91
CA LEU A 213 3.29 3.09 -22.62
C LEU A 213 4.11 1.80 -22.67
N ARG A 214 5.45 1.87 -22.64
CA ARG A 214 6.31 0.66 -22.51
C ARG A 214 6.23 0.05 -21.12
N TRP A 215 6.19 0.87 -20.07
CA TRP A 215 6.00 0.36 -18.70
C TRP A 215 4.60 -0.22 -18.50
N PHE A 216 3.55 0.40 -19.03
CA PHE A 216 2.19 -0.18 -18.97
C PHE A 216 2.09 -1.52 -19.72
N ALA A 217 2.77 -1.68 -20.86
CA ALA A 217 2.85 -2.98 -21.55
C ALA A 217 3.55 -4.06 -20.69
N GLN A 218 4.61 -3.71 -19.94
CA GLN A 218 5.24 -4.63 -18.99
C GLN A 218 4.31 -4.94 -17.82
N ALA A 219 3.66 -3.93 -17.23
CA ALA A 219 2.66 -4.12 -16.18
C ALA A 219 1.56 -5.11 -16.59
N ARG A 220 1.02 -4.94 -17.81
CA ARG A 220 -0.01 -5.80 -18.40
C ARG A 220 0.43 -7.25 -18.56
N SER A 221 1.71 -7.50 -18.86
CA SER A 221 2.27 -8.86 -18.94
C SER A 221 2.40 -9.56 -17.60
N CYS A 222 2.54 -8.79 -16.51
CA CYS A 222 2.65 -9.30 -15.14
C CYS A 222 1.30 -9.39 -14.42
N ASP A 223 0.33 -8.55 -14.78
CA ASP A 223 -0.92 -8.40 -14.05
C ASP A 223 -1.75 -9.69 -13.97
N LEU A 224 -2.56 -9.80 -12.93
CA LEU A 224 -3.48 -10.90 -12.67
C LEU A 224 -4.89 -10.41 -12.97
N LEU A 225 -5.21 -10.31 -14.27
CA LEU A 225 -6.52 -9.88 -14.76
C LEU A 225 -7.65 -10.66 -14.08
N ARG A 226 -8.69 -9.95 -13.67
CA ARG A 226 -9.95 -10.55 -13.20
C ARG A 226 -10.68 -11.20 -14.38
N PHE A 227 -11.66 -12.06 -14.11
CA PHE A 227 -12.36 -12.86 -15.12
C PHE A 227 -12.94 -12.03 -16.29
N LEU A 228 -13.43 -10.82 -16.00
CA LEU A 228 -14.03 -9.90 -16.97
C LEU A 228 -13.02 -8.95 -17.65
N GLY A 229 -11.72 -9.15 -17.40
CA GLY A 229 -10.63 -8.44 -18.06
C GLY A 229 -10.23 -7.11 -17.42
N ASN A 230 -10.90 -6.69 -16.34
CA ASN A 230 -10.46 -5.58 -15.50
C ASN A 230 -9.26 -6.00 -14.62
N THR A 231 -8.46 -5.01 -14.25
CA THR A 231 -7.19 -5.20 -13.53
C THR A 231 -7.42 -5.24 -12.01
N ASP A 232 -6.52 -5.88 -11.25
CA ASP A 232 -6.57 -5.91 -9.78
C ASP A 232 -5.84 -4.68 -9.16
N SER A 233 -5.69 -3.61 -9.95
CA SER A 233 -4.88 -2.43 -9.64
C SER A 233 -5.34 -1.21 -10.45
N GLU A 234 -4.72 -0.04 -10.27
CA GLU A 234 -5.00 1.16 -11.08
C GLU A 234 -4.53 1.05 -12.56
N LEU A 235 -3.98 -0.10 -12.99
CA LEU A 235 -3.33 -0.26 -14.31
C LEU A 235 -4.23 0.12 -15.48
N GLY A 236 -5.45 -0.43 -15.56
CA GLY A 236 -6.35 -0.15 -16.67
C GLY A 236 -6.72 1.34 -16.78
N LEU A 237 -7.02 1.98 -15.64
CA LEU A 237 -7.31 3.41 -15.58
C LEU A 237 -6.13 4.27 -16.04
N LEU A 238 -4.93 4.02 -15.50
CA LEU A 238 -3.76 4.86 -15.77
C LEU A 238 -3.19 4.64 -17.18
N GLU A 239 -3.21 3.41 -17.71
CA GLU A 239 -2.90 3.16 -19.13
C GLU A 239 -3.97 3.81 -20.03
N GLY A 240 -5.25 3.69 -19.69
CA GLY A 240 -6.36 4.30 -20.42
C GLY A 240 -6.27 5.82 -20.54
N LYS A 241 -6.03 6.52 -19.41
CA LYS A 241 -5.74 7.96 -19.36
C LYS A 241 -4.55 8.33 -20.24
N THR A 242 -3.47 7.54 -20.18
CA THR A 242 -2.25 7.76 -20.98
C THR A 242 -2.50 7.57 -22.48
N LEU A 243 -3.26 6.55 -22.87
CA LEU A 243 -3.65 6.30 -24.26
C LEU A 243 -4.56 7.42 -24.79
N LEU A 244 -5.50 7.91 -23.99
CA LEU A 244 -6.38 9.04 -24.33
C LEU A 244 -5.56 10.31 -24.56
N ALA A 245 -4.67 10.67 -23.63
CA ALA A 245 -3.77 11.82 -23.77
C ALA A 245 -2.82 11.71 -24.97
N ALA A 246 -2.46 10.48 -25.37
CA ALA A 246 -1.66 10.20 -26.56
C ALA A 246 -2.46 10.18 -27.88
N GLY A 247 -3.75 10.51 -27.87
CA GLY A 247 -4.63 10.45 -29.05
C GLY A 247 -4.94 9.03 -29.54
N LYS A 248 -4.60 7.99 -28.77
CA LYS A 248 -4.78 6.57 -29.13
C LYS A 248 -6.18 6.09 -28.70
N ILE A 249 -7.20 6.81 -29.16
CA ILE A 249 -8.59 6.77 -28.63
C ILE A 249 -9.18 5.35 -28.63
N ASP A 250 -9.05 4.60 -29.73
CA ASP A 250 -9.57 3.22 -29.80
C ASP A 250 -8.96 2.28 -28.77
N ARG A 251 -7.67 2.45 -28.48
CA ARG A 251 -6.97 1.69 -27.44
C ARG A 251 -7.40 2.14 -26.05
N ALA A 252 -7.61 3.44 -25.84
CA ALA A 252 -8.12 3.97 -24.59
C ALA A 252 -9.50 3.37 -24.26
N LEU A 253 -10.45 3.40 -25.22
CA LEU A 253 -11.76 2.77 -25.09
C LEU A 253 -11.67 1.28 -24.74
N ALA A 254 -10.84 0.52 -25.46
CA ALA A 254 -10.68 -0.92 -25.25
C ALA A 254 -10.11 -1.27 -23.86
N VAL A 255 -9.24 -0.41 -23.31
CA VAL A 255 -8.62 -0.59 -21.98
C VAL A 255 -9.52 -0.10 -20.85
N LEU A 256 -10.28 0.99 -21.05
CA LEU A 256 -11.13 1.59 -20.04
C LEU A 256 -12.49 0.88 -19.88
N ALA A 257 -13.02 0.25 -20.95
CA ALA A 257 -14.34 -0.38 -20.90
C ALA A 257 -14.47 -1.49 -19.83
N PRO A 258 -13.51 -2.44 -19.67
CA PRO A 258 -13.57 -3.41 -18.57
C PRO A 258 -13.53 -2.77 -17.19
N GLU A 259 -12.70 -1.75 -16.99
CA GLU A 259 -12.57 -1.06 -15.69
C GLU A 259 -13.83 -0.32 -15.31
N ALA A 260 -14.44 0.42 -16.25
CA ALA A 260 -15.65 1.20 -16.02
C ALA A 260 -16.93 0.35 -15.85
N LEU A 261 -16.95 -0.87 -16.39
CA LEU A 261 -18.12 -1.75 -16.36
C LEU A 261 -18.08 -2.79 -15.24
N PHE A 262 -16.88 -3.21 -14.80
CA PHE A 262 -16.68 -4.32 -13.87
C PHE A 262 -15.65 -4.06 -12.77
N GLY A 263 -15.03 -2.87 -12.76
CA GLY A 263 -14.27 -2.34 -11.63
C GLY A 263 -15.15 -1.47 -10.74
N ASP A 264 -14.66 -1.20 -9.53
CA ASP A 264 -15.37 -0.41 -8.51
C ASP A 264 -14.94 1.08 -8.53
N ASP A 265 -14.42 1.56 -9.67
CA ASP A 265 -13.82 2.89 -9.82
C ASP A 265 -14.69 3.84 -10.66
N PRO A 266 -15.37 4.85 -10.06
CA PRO A 266 -16.19 5.80 -10.79
C PRO A 266 -15.38 6.73 -11.71
N GLU A 267 -14.07 6.91 -11.47
CA GLU A 267 -13.21 7.71 -12.35
C GLU A 267 -13.02 6.99 -13.70
N ALA A 268 -12.94 5.65 -13.71
CA ALA A 268 -12.82 4.89 -14.95
C ALA A 268 -14.01 5.12 -15.90
N LEU A 269 -15.23 5.23 -15.37
CA LEU A 269 -16.42 5.56 -16.15
C LEU A 269 -16.36 6.99 -16.73
N GLN A 270 -15.84 7.95 -15.97
CA GLN A 270 -15.69 9.33 -16.44
C GLN A 270 -14.64 9.43 -17.55
N VAL A 271 -13.48 8.78 -17.41
CA VAL A 271 -12.44 8.76 -18.46
C VAL A 271 -12.91 7.99 -19.69
N LEU A 272 -13.68 6.90 -19.52
CA LEU A 272 -14.30 6.19 -20.65
C LEU A 272 -15.28 7.10 -21.43
N ARG A 273 -16.09 7.90 -20.72
CA ARG A 273 -17.00 8.89 -21.31
C ARG A 273 -16.22 9.96 -22.09
N GLN A 274 -15.11 10.46 -21.56
CA GLN A 274 -14.21 11.38 -22.27
C GLN A 274 -13.62 10.74 -23.54
N ALA A 275 -13.16 9.49 -23.47
CA ALA A 275 -12.64 8.76 -24.63
C ALA A 275 -13.72 8.50 -25.69
N TYR A 276 -14.98 8.30 -25.28
CA TYR A 276 -16.11 8.17 -26.20
C TYR A 276 -16.39 9.49 -26.92
N VAL A 277 -16.53 10.60 -26.18
CA VAL A 277 -16.75 11.94 -26.77
C VAL A 277 -15.59 12.32 -27.71
N ALA A 278 -14.35 12.00 -27.35
CA ALA A 278 -13.18 12.21 -28.20
C ALA A 278 -13.22 11.39 -29.52
N LYS A 279 -13.94 10.26 -29.57
CA LYS A 279 -14.12 9.45 -30.79
C LYS A 279 -15.32 9.89 -31.63
N TYR A 280 -16.44 10.21 -30.99
CA TYR A 280 -17.73 10.40 -31.67
C TYR A 280 -18.18 11.87 -31.75
N GLY A 281 -17.48 12.80 -31.11
CA GLY A 281 -17.78 14.23 -31.08
C GLY A 281 -18.96 14.64 -30.19
N THR A 282 -19.67 13.67 -29.60
CA THR A 282 -20.84 13.87 -28.74
C THR A 282 -20.89 12.79 -27.66
N GLU A 283 -21.65 13.05 -26.60
CA GLU A 283 -21.99 12.08 -25.54
C GLU A 283 -23.24 11.26 -25.90
N GLU A 284 -24.02 11.71 -26.88
CA GLU A 284 -25.20 11.01 -27.36
C GLU A 284 -24.85 9.59 -27.83
N GLY A 285 -25.57 8.59 -27.29
CA GLY A 285 -25.31 7.18 -27.55
C GLY A 285 -24.33 6.50 -26.57
N PHE A 286 -23.75 7.20 -25.58
CA PHE A 286 -22.81 6.59 -24.63
C PHE A 286 -23.40 5.42 -23.83
N GLU A 287 -24.64 5.53 -23.34
CA GLU A 287 -25.29 4.45 -22.58
C GLU A 287 -25.56 3.21 -23.45
N ALA A 288 -25.88 3.39 -24.74
CA ALA A 288 -26.01 2.30 -25.71
C ALA A 288 -24.65 1.65 -26.02
N PHE A 289 -23.57 2.45 -26.03
CA PHE A 289 -22.21 1.94 -26.09
C PHE A 289 -21.86 1.11 -24.85
N LEU A 290 -22.19 1.57 -23.63
CA LEU A 290 -21.96 0.79 -22.40
C LEU A 290 -22.74 -0.53 -22.40
N ALA A 291 -23.99 -0.54 -22.87
CA ALA A 291 -24.76 -1.77 -23.02
C ALA A 291 -24.08 -2.77 -23.95
N ARG A 292 -23.67 -2.33 -25.15
CA ARG A 292 -22.97 -3.17 -26.13
C ARG A 292 -21.60 -3.65 -25.63
N GLU A 293 -20.83 -2.80 -24.96
CA GLU A 293 -19.54 -3.20 -24.39
C GLU A 293 -19.71 -4.20 -23.24
N ARG A 294 -20.77 -4.07 -22.43
CA ARG A 294 -21.13 -5.04 -21.40
C ARG A 294 -21.44 -6.41 -22.02
N GLU A 295 -22.23 -6.46 -23.08
CA GLU A 295 -22.50 -7.70 -23.83
C GLU A 295 -21.23 -8.29 -24.46
N ARG A 296 -20.38 -7.45 -25.08
CA ARG A 296 -19.12 -7.88 -25.72
C ARG A 296 -18.10 -8.44 -24.73
N LEU A 297 -18.06 -7.89 -23.52
CA LEU A 297 -17.11 -8.28 -22.47
C LEU A 297 -17.66 -9.36 -21.51
N ALA A 298 -18.97 -9.52 -21.42
CA ALA A 298 -19.60 -10.60 -20.67
C ALA A 298 -19.25 -11.97 -21.27
N ARG A 299 -18.26 -12.62 -20.67
CA ARG A 299 -17.88 -14.00 -21.03
C ARG A 299 -18.79 -14.99 -20.29
N PRO A 300 -19.31 -16.02 -20.97
CA PRO A 300 -19.87 -17.17 -20.27
C PRO A 300 -18.84 -17.72 -19.29
N ALA A 301 -19.24 -17.93 -18.03
CA ALA A 301 -18.42 -18.64 -17.09
C ALA A 301 -18.16 -20.06 -17.64
N PRO A 302 -16.90 -20.52 -17.74
CA PRO A 302 -16.64 -21.92 -18.04
C PRO A 302 -17.25 -22.78 -16.92
N ASP A 303 -17.69 -23.99 -17.26
CA ASP A 303 -18.14 -24.92 -16.24
C ASP A 303 -16.99 -25.27 -15.29
N PHE A 304 -17.29 -25.38 -14.00
CA PHE A 304 -16.28 -25.57 -12.95
C PHE A 304 -16.80 -26.51 -11.87
N THR A 305 -15.88 -27.20 -11.22
CA THR A 305 -16.17 -28.10 -10.10
C THR A 305 -15.54 -27.55 -8.82
N LEU A 306 -16.31 -27.50 -7.73
CA LEU A 306 -15.84 -27.13 -6.40
C LEU A 306 -16.30 -28.18 -5.37
N PRO A 307 -15.47 -28.50 -4.36
CA PRO A 307 -15.90 -29.31 -3.23
C PRO A 307 -16.80 -28.50 -2.28
N ASP A 308 -17.78 -29.17 -1.67
CA ASP A 308 -18.50 -28.66 -0.50
C ASP A 308 -17.73 -28.87 0.81
N TYR A 309 -18.32 -28.46 1.94
CA TYR A 309 -17.73 -28.63 3.27
C TYR A 309 -17.48 -30.09 3.69
N ALA A 310 -18.11 -31.07 3.04
CA ALA A 310 -17.86 -32.49 3.25
C ALA A 310 -16.81 -33.05 2.27
N GLY A 311 -16.22 -32.20 1.41
CA GLY A 311 -15.26 -32.60 0.38
C GLY A 311 -15.91 -33.23 -0.86
N LYS A 312 -17.25 -33.22 -0.96
CA LYS A 312 -17.94 -33.75 -2.13
C LYS A 312 -17.90 -32.72 -3.26
N GLU A 313 -17.43 -33.14 -4.42
CA GLU A 313 -17.38 -32.31 -5.63
C GLU A 313 -18.78 -32.06 -6.22
N HIS A 314 -19.03 -30.81 -6.61
CA HIS A 314 -20.21 -30.38 -7.36
C HIS A 314 -19.79 -29.53 -8.57
N THR A 315 -20.32 -29.87 -9.73
CA THR A 315 -20.09 -29.15 -10.98
C THR A 315 -21.19 -28.10 -11.20
N PHE A 316 -20.82 -26.90 -11.64
CA PHE A 316 -21.73 -25.75 -11.76
C PHE A 316 -22.88 -25.98 -12.75
N SER A 317 -22.64 -26.66 -13.87
CA SER A 317 -23.71 -27.05 -14.81
C SER A 317 -24.78 -27.96 -14.15
N ALA A 318 -24.36 -28.91 -13.32
CA ALA A 318 -25.26 -29.80 -12.58
C ALA A 318 -26.08 -29.05 -11.51
N LEU A 319 -25.50 -28.03 -10.88
CA LEU A 319 -26.19 -27.18 -9.89
C LEU A 319 -27.13 -26.16 -10.53
N SER A 320 -26.74 -25.56 -11.65
CA SER A 320 -27.53 -24.54 -12.35
C SER A 320 -28.76 -25.13 -13.05
N ALA A 321 -28.65 -26.34 -13.62
CA ALA A 321 -29.75 -27.08 -14.23
C ALA A 321 -30.59 -26.23 -15.23
N GLY A 322 -29.92 -25.39 -16.02
CA GLY A 322 -30.55 -24.48 -17.00
C GLY A 322 -31.23 -23.23 -16.41
N ARG A 323 -31.06 -22.96 -15.11
CA ARG A 323 -31.58 -21.76 -14.44
C ARG A 323 -30.55 -20.63 -14.46
N VAL A 324 -31.03 -19.40 -14.31
CA VAL A 324 -30.17 -18.26 -13.98
C VAL A 324 -29.70 -18.43 -12.53
N THR A 325 -28.41 -18.74 -12.35
CA THR A 325 -27.80 -18.96 -11.03
C THR A 325 -26.94 -17.76 -10.65
N LEU A 326 -27.26 -17.14 -9.50
CA LEU A 326 -26.40 -16.15 -8.88
C LEU A 326 -25.34 -16.88 -8.03
N LEU A 327 -24.07 -16.65 -8.36
CA LEU A 327 -22.94 -17.16 -7.58
C LEU A 327 -22.57 -16.15 -6.48
N ALA A 328 -22.75 -16.56 -5.22
CA ALA A 328 -22.31 -15.81 -4.05
C ALA A 328 -21.12 -16.52 -3.40
N PHE A 329 -19.97 -15.86 -3.39
CA PHE A 329 -18.78 -16.35 -2.68
C PHE A 329 -18.77 -15.77 -1.27
N TRP A 330 -19.06 -16.60 -0.27
CA TRP A 330 -18.97 -16.22 1.14
C TRP A 330 -17.79 -16.93 1.80
N PHE A 331 -16.87 -16.15 2.37
CA PHE A 331 -15.86 -16.65 3.29
C PHE A 331 -16.44 -16.53 4.72
N PRO A 332 -16.59 -17.63 5.48
CA PRO A 332 -16.87 -17.53 6.90
C PRO A 332 -15.69 -16.83 7.59
N THR A 333 -15.99 -15.76 8.33
CA THR A 333 -15.05 -14.94 9.11
C THR A 333 -14.70 -15.61 10.43
#